data_AF-A0A0Q2Z068-F1
#
_entry.id   AF-A0A0Q2Z068-F1
#
_cell.length_a   1.000
_cell.length_b   1.000
_cell.length_c   1.000
_cell.angle_alpha   90.00
_cell.angle_beta   90.00
_cell.angle_gamma   90.00
#
_symmetry.space_group_name_H-M   'P 1'
#
loop_
_entity.id
_entity.type
_entity.pdbx_description
1 polymer ?
#
loop_
_entity_poly.entity_id
_entity_poly.type
_entity_poly.pdbx_seq_one_letter_code
_entity_poly.pdbx_strand_id
1 'polypeptide(L)'
;MKRADRLMRIVQLLRRGGLHRAEALAQATGVHVRTIYRDMDTLAASGVPVSGERGVGYRITAAVTLPALNLTMDEVEALTIGLAVVAQGQDAELSRAAQGLSAKLDALLPEESGDPAHHALAIYPFADAARGFQHLAALRQAVRARQRVQVTIGDQTATLRPLRLDYWGRLWTLTAWNETGRRFDDLRLDQMTGLRLLPGLFVDEPGKTLADYRAGAV
;
A
#
# COMPACT_ATOMS: atom_id res chain seq x y z
N MET A 1 -15.04 39.65 24.52
CA MET A 1 -14.24 39.17 23.36
C MET A 1 -15.17 38.92 22.17
N LYS A 2 -14.79 39.34 20.95
CA LYS A 2 -15.58 39.06 19.73
C LYS A 2 -15.55 37.56 19.44
N ARG A 3 -16.59 37.04 18.77
CA ARG A 3 -16.71 35.59 18.51
C ARG A 3 -15.56 35.03 17.67
N ALA A 4 -15.12 35.75 16.63
CA ALA A 4 -14.01 35.32 15.78
C ALA A 4 -12.70 35.16 16.58
N ASP A 5 -12.34 36.15 17.39
CA ASP A 5 -11.15 36.11 18.26
C ASP A 5 -11.21 34.93 19.23
N ARG A 6 -12.40 34.65 19.76
CA ARG A 6 -12.63 33.52 20.66
C ARG A 6 -12.42 32.17 19.98
N LEU A 7 -13.00 31.97 18.80
CA LEU A 7 -12.84 30.74 18.02
C LEU A 7 -11.37 30.51 17.69
N MET A 8 -10.66 31.55 17.25
CA MET A 8 -9.22 31.49 17.00
C MET A 8 -8.43 31.13 18.26
N ARG A 9 -8.79 31.72 19.40
CA ARG A 9 -8.17 31.41 20.69
C ARG A 9 -8.40 29.96 21.13
N ILE A 10 -9.61 29.44 20.95
CA ILE A 10 -9.95 28.03 21.25
C ILE A 10 -9.10 27.09 20.37
N VAL A 11 -9.01 27.37 19.06
CA VAL A 11 -8.16 26.57 18.14
C VAL A 11 -6.70 26.58 18.59
N GLN A 12 -6.16 27.73 18.99
CA GLN A 12 -4.78 27.80 19.49
C GLN A 12 -4.56 26.98 20.77
N LEU A 13 -5.53 26.95 21.68
CA LEU A 13 -5.45 26.15 22.91
C LEU A 13 -5.46 24.66 22.58
N LEU A 14 -6.36 24.22 21.70
CA LEU A 14 -6.46 22.83 21.27
C LEU A 14 -5.24 22.36 20.46
N ARG A 15 -4.59 23.26 19.69
CA ARG A 15 -3.36 22.96 18.92
C ARG A 15 -2.14 22.66 19.79
N ARG A 16 -2.15 23.04 21.07
CA ARG A 16 -1.08 22.70 22.02
C ARG A 16 -1.08 21.21 22.39
N GLY A 17 -2.02 20.43 21.86
CA GLY A 17 -2.14 19.00 22.10
C GLY A 17 -2.89 18.69 23.39
N GLY A 18 -3.17 17.40 23.61
CA GLY A 18 -3.90 16.90 24.78
C GLY A 18 -5.42 17.08 24.71
N LEU A 19 -6.10 16.50 25.69
CA LEU A 19 -7.56 16.62 25.89
C LEU A 19 -7.85 17.83 26.78
N HIS A 20 -8.67 18.76 26.30
CA HIS A 20 -9.06 19.98 27.03
C HIS A 20 -10.51 19.90 27.48
N ARG A 21 -10.77 19.99 28.79
CA ARG A 21 -12.13 20.06 29.31
C ARG A 21 -12.82 21.37 28.91
N ALA A 22 -14.13 21.33 28.73
CA ALA A 22 -14.90 22.51 28.33
C ALA A 22 -14.82 23.64 29.37
N GLU A 23 -14.70 23.28 30.65
CA GLU A 23 -14.50 24.19 31.78
C GLU A 23 -13.17 24.94 31.69
N ALA A 24 -12.09 24.25 31.31
CA ALA A 24 -10.77 24.86 31.16
C ALA A 24 -10.74 25.84 29.98
N LEU A 25 -11.39 25.48 28.87
CA LEU A 25 -11.51 26.35 27.70
C LEU A 25 -12.40 27.57 28.00
N ALA A 26 -13.50 27.37 28.75
CA ALA A 26 -14.38 28.43 29.23
C ALA A 26 -13.60 29.44 30.09
N GLN A 27 -12.81 28.95 31.05
CA GLN A 27 -11.97 29.80 31.89
C GLN A 27 -10.91 30.56 31.07
N ALA A 28 -10.23 29.87 30.14
CA ALA A 28 -9.18 30.48 29.31
C ALA A 28 -9.71 31.51 28.30
N THR A 29 -11.00 31.49 27.99
CA THR A 29 -11.65 32.39 27.02
C THR A 29 -12.65 33.35 27.67
N GLY A 30 -12.88 33.26 28.98
CA GLY A 30 -13.78 34.13 29.73
C GLY A 30 -15.25 34.01 29.31
N VAL A 31 -15.71 32.82 28.91
CA VAL A 31 -17.11 32.56 28.57
C VAL A 31 -17.67 31.36 29.33
N HIS A 32 -18.97 31.15 29.28
CA HIS A 32 -19.61 29.98 29.90
C HIS A 32 -19.40 28.69 29.09
N VAL A 33 -19.44 27.54 29.78
CA VAL A 33 -19.30 26.21 29.19
C VAL A 33 -20.29 25.95 28.04
N ARG A 34 -21.55 26.39 28.18
CA ARG A 34 -22.56 26.29 27.09
C ARG A 34 -22.10 26.97 25.79
N THR A 35 -21.33 28.04 25.89
CA THR A 35 -20.80 28.78 24.75
C THR A 35 -19.67 28.01 24.11
N ILE A 36 -18.82 27.34 24.90
CA ILE A 36 -17.79 26.44 24.38
C ILE A 36 -18.42 25.31 23.57
N TYR A 37 -19.47 24.66 24.06
CA TYR A 37 -20.15 23.61 23.30
C TYR A 37 -20.64 24.09 21.93
N ARG A 38 -21.33 25.24 21.89
CA ARG A 38 -21.78 25.83 20.62
C ARG A 38 -20.64 26.25 19.71
N ASP A 39 -19.54 26.75 20.28
CA ASP A 39 -18.36 27.14 19.52
C ASP A 39 -17.64 25.90 18.95
N MET A 40 -17.63 24.76 19.66
CA MET A 40 -17.12 23.48 19.12
C MET A 40 -17.96 22.97 17.95
N ASP A 41 -19.29 23.04 18.05
CA ASP A 41 -20.18 22.70 16.93
C ASP A 41 -19.91 23.60 15.72
N THR A 42 -19.63 24.90 15.96
CA THR A 42 -19.28 25.87 14.92
C THR A 42 -17.93 25.54 14.27
N LEU A 43 -16.92 25.19 15.07
CA LEU A 43 -15.60 24.82 14.58
C LEU A 43 -15.66 23.55 13.73
N ALA A 44 -16.39 22.54 14.19
CA ALA A 44 -16.61 21.30 13.44
C ALA A 44 -17.32 21.56 12.10
N ALA A 45 -18.40 22.35 12.11
CA ALA A 45 -19.10 22.74 10.89
C ALA A 45 -18.25 23.55 9.90
N SER A 46 -17.22 24.26 10.39
CA SER A 46 -16.25 25.00 9.57
C SER A 46 -15.07 24.16 9.06
N GLY A 47 -15.07 22.84 9.31
CA GLY A 47 -14.01 21.93 8.85
C GLY A 47 -12.77 21.87 9.74
N VAL A 48 -12.80 22.46 10.93
CA VAL A 48 -11.72 22.29 11.91
C VAL A 48 -11.84 20.88 12.51
N PRO A 49 -10.78 20.05 12.52
CA PRO A 49 -10.86 18.65 12.92
C PRO A 49 -10.83 18.50 14.44
N VAL A 50 -11.85 19.06 15.09
CA VAL A 50 -12.07 18.95 16.53
C VAL A 50 -12.82 17.64 16.81
N SER A 51 -12.32 16.83 17.73
CA SER A 51 -13.03 15.68 18.29
C SER A 51 -13.25 15.87 19.78
N GLY A 52 -14.38 15.41 20.30
CA GLY A 52 -14.70 15.51 21.72
C GLY A 52 -16.18 15.31 22.02
N GLU A 53 -16.45 14.96 23.28
CA GLU A 53 -17.81 14.76 23.80
C GLU A 53 -18.06 15.67 25.00
N ARG A 54 -19.30 16.11 25.18
CA ARG A 54 -19.72 16.93 26.33
C ARG A 54 -19.42 16.19 27.63
N GLY A 55 -18.78 16.87 28.58
CA GLY A 55 -18.37 16.27 29.86
C GLY A 55 -17.08 15.45 29.81
N VAL A 56 -16.57 15.10 28.63
CA VAL A 56 -15.28 14.38 28.48
C VAL A 56 -14.15 15.36 28.14
N GLY A 57 -14.38 16.22 27.14
CA GLY A 57 -13.41 17.22 26.68
C GLY A 57 -13.19 17.19 25.17
N TYR A 58 -12.39 18.12 24.68
CA TYR A 58 -12.14 18.38 23.27
C TYR A 58 -10.65 18.36 22.94
N ARG A 59 -10.31 17.92 21.74
CA ARG A 59 -8.95 17.95 21.18
C ARG A 59 -9.01 18.24 19.68
N ILE A 60 -7.95 18.82 19.13
CA ILE A 60 -7.74 18.78 17.68
C ILE A 60 -7.08 17.45 17.35
N THR A 61 -7.79 16.60 16.63
CA THR A 61 -7.18 15.50 15.90
C THR A 61 -6.57 16.11 14.65
N ALA A 62 -5.27 16.40 14.66
CA ALA A 62 -4.61 16.79 13.43
C ALA A 62 -4.84 15.66 12.42
N ALA A 63 -5.54 15.95 11.32
CA ALA A 63 -5.42 15.11 10.15
C ALA A 63 -3.94 15.13 9.78
N VAL A 64 -3.25 14.01 9.97
CA VAL A 64 -1.89 13.85 9.46
C VAL A 64 -2.05 13.70 7.95
N THR A 65 -2.06 14.82 7.25
CA THR A 65 -2.19 14.85 5.79
C THR A 65 -0.80 14.73 5.20
N LEU A 66 -0.58 13.69 4.40
CA LEU A 66 0.58 13.61 3.52
C LEU A 66 0.28 14.48 2.28
N PRO A 67 1.14 15.44 1.92
CA PRO A 67 1.01 16.16 0.64
C PRO A 67 1.22 15.19 -0.53
N ALA A 68 0.91 15.64 -1.76
CA ALA A 68 1.16 14.85 -2.96
C ALA A 68 2.65 14.43 -3.03
N LEU A 69 2.89 13.12 -3.01
CA LEU A 69 4.21 12.51 -3.10
C LEU A 69 4.33 11.83 -4.45
N ASN A 70 5.40 12.15 -5.18
CA ASN A 70 5.80 11.38 -6.34
C ASN A 70 6.70 10.26 -5.85
N LEU A 71 6.27 9.01 -6.02
CA LEU A 71 7.04 7.84 -5.65
C LEU A 71 7.56 7.14 -6.91
N THR A 72 8.80 6.70 -6.87
CA THR A 72 9.35 5.75 -7.83
C THR A 72 8.74 4.35 -7.61
N MET A 73 8.82 3.48 -8.60
CA MET A 73 8.31 2.10 -8.45
C MET A 73 9.05 1.31 -7.35
N ASP A 74 10.34 1.54 -7.15
CA ASP A 74 11.11 0.92 -6.06
C ASP A 74 10.64 1.41 -4.67
N GLU A 75 10.24 2.69 -4.55
CA GLU A 75 9.68 3.24 -3.31
C GLU A 75 8.26 2.73 -3.02
N VAL A 76 7.43 2.54 -4.07
CA VAL A 76 6.10 1.92 -3.94
C VAL A 76 6.23 0.45 -3.50
N GLU A 77 7.18 -0.28 -4.07
CA GLU A 77 7.53 -1.65 -3.65
C GLU A 77 7.91 -1.67 -2.16
N ALA A 78 8.87 -0.82 -1.75
CA ALA A 78 9.32 -0.75 -0.36
C ALA A 78 8.18 -0.42 0.61
N LEU A 79 7.33 0.54 0.25
CA LEU A 79 6.17 0.93 1.07
C LEU A 79 5.17 -0.21 1.24
N THR A 80 4.89 -0.94 0.16
CA THR A 80 3.91 -2.04 0.16
C THR A 80 4.41 -3.22 1.00
N ILE A 81 5.69 -3.59 0.86
CA ILE A 81 6.31 -4.62 1.70
C ILE A 81 6.22 -4.21 3.18
N GLY A 82 6.61 -2.97 3.50
CA GLY A 82 6.57 -2.46 4.87
C GLY A 82 5.17 -2.51 5.48
N LEU A 83 4.15 -2.09 4.74
CA LEU A 83 2.76 -2.13 5.19
C LEU A 83 2.26 -3.55 5.42
N ALA A 84 2.61 -4.50 4.57
CA ALA A 84 2.19 -5.89 4.76
C ALA A 84 2.84 -6.56 5.97
N VAL A 85 4.12 -6.26 6.24
CA VAL A 85 4.80 -6.74 7.45
C VAL A 85 4.09 -6.22 8.70
N VAL A 86 3.76 -4.92 8.74
CA VAL A 86 3.04 -4.31 9.87
C VAL A 86 1.62 -4.87 9.98
N ALA A 87 0.94 -5.12 8.86
CA ALA A 87 -0.40 -5.70 8.84
C ALA A 87 -0.46 -7.12 9.44
N GLN A 88 0.62 -7.90 9.33
CA GLN A 88 0.73 -9.24 9.94
C GLN A 88 1.29 -9.23 11.37
N GLY A 89 1.63 -8.06 11.91
CA GLY A 89 2.14 -7.92 13.28
C GLY A 89 1.09 -8.23 14.34
N GLN A 90 1.55 -8.41 15.59
CA GLN A 90 0.69 -8.74 16.74
C GLN A 90 -0.04 -7.51 17.32
N ASP A 91 0.35 -6.30 16.93
CA ASP A 91 -0.31 -5.06 17.33
C ASP A 91 -1.53 -4.80 16.45
N ALA A 92 -2.72 -5.03 17.02
CA ALA A 92 -4.00 -4.90 16.32
C ALA A 92 -4.36 -3.46 15.92
N GLU A 93 -3.77 -2.45 16.57
CA GLU A 93 -3.98 -1.04 16.18
C GLU A 93 -3.12 -0.70 14.97
N LEU A 94 -1.83 -1.04 15.01
CA LEU A 94 -0.92 -0.83 13.89
C LEU A 94 -1.31 -1.67 12.66
N SER A 95 -1.78 -2.90 12.86
CA SER A 95 -2.26 -3.75 11.77
C SER A 95 -3.44 -3.11 11.02
N ARG A 96 -4.44 -2.61 11.75
CA ARG A 96 -5.58 -1.88 11.14
C ARG A 96 -5.15 -0.59 10.45
N ALA A 97 -4.19 0.14 11.05
CA ALA A 97 -3.66 1.36 10.44
C ALA A 97 -2.93 1.06 9.11
N ALA A 98 -2.15 -0.02 9.07
CA ALA A 98 -1.45 -0.47 7.86
C ALA A 98 -2.44 -0.89 6.76
N GLN A 99 -3.47 -1.67 7.10
CA GLN A 99 -4.54 -2.03 6.16
C GLN A 99 -5.26 -0.79 5.60
N GLY A 100 -5.55 0.19 6.46
CA GLY A 100 -6.16 1.45 6.05
C GLY A 100 -5.25 2.33 5.17
N LEU A 101 -3.93 2.27 5.35
CA LEU A 101 -2.99 2.99 4.48
C LEU A 101 -2.84 2.29 3.12
N SER A 102 -2.79 0.96 3.09
CA SER A 102 -2.81 0.19 1.84
C SER A 102 -4.04 0.54 1.01
N ALA A 103 -5.25 0.48 1.57
CA ALA A 103 -6.48 0.82 0.84
C ALA A 103 -6.47 2.25 0.24
N LYS A 104 -5.80 3.21 0.89
CA LYS A 104 -5.63 4.57 0.35
C LYS A 104 -4.61 4.63 -0.78
N LEU A 105 -3.54 3.83 -0.72
CA LEU A 105 -2.57 3.70 -1.80
C LEU A 105 -3.22 3.08 -3.04
N ASP A 106 -4.05 2.05 -2.85
CA ASP A 106 -4.79 1.35 -3.92
C ASP A 106 -5.69 2.31 -4.70
N ALA A 107 -6.40 3.19 -3.98
CA ALA A 107 -7.34 4.15 -4.57
C ALA A 107 -6.69 5.27 -5.39
N LEU A 108 -5.37 5.48 -5.25
CA LEU A 108 -4.63 6.56 -5.89
C LEU A 108 -3.83 6.13 -7.13
N LEU A 109 -3.64 4.83 -7.35
CA LEU A 109 -2.86 4.31 -8.47
C LEU A 109 -3.78 4.01 -9.67
N PRO A 110 -3.54 4.63 -10.85
CA PRO A 110 -4.43 4.53 -12.00
C PRO A 110 -4.50 3.11 -12.59
N GLU A 111 -5.72 2.72 -12.96
CA GLU A 111 -6.09 1.53 -13.73
C GLU A 111 -5.70 1.71 -15.21
N GLU A 112 -4.41 1.77 -15.55
CA GLU A 112 -4.01 1.96 -16.95
C GLU A 112 -3.24 0.75 -17.47
N SER A 113 -3.96 -0.15 -18.18
CA SER A 113 -3.42 -0.98 -19.26
C SER A 113 -4.60 -1.51 -20.08
N GLY A 114 -4.88 -0.85 -21.21
CA GLY A 114 -6.05 -1.03 -22.08
C GLY A 114 -6.10 -2.33 -22.88
N ASP A 115 -5.77 -3.48 -22.29
CA ASP A 115 -5.93 -4.79 -22.91
C ASP A 115 -7.11 -5.56 -22.26
N PRO A 116 -8.12 -5.98 -23.05
CA PRO A 116 -9.29 -6.74 -22.56
C PRO A 116 -8.97 -8.02 -21.79
N ALA A 117 -7.85 -8.70 -22.08
CA ALA A 117 -7.41 -9.87 -21.32
C ALA A 117 -7.01 -9.53 -19.86
N HIS A 118 -6.78 -8.25 -19.59
CA HIS A 118 -6.23 -7.73 -18.33
C HIS A 118 -7.30 -7.11 -17.42
N HIS A 119 -8.58 -7.10 -17.83
CA HIS A 119 -9.68 -6.55 -17.01
C HIS A 119 -9.97 -7.33 -15.73
N ALA A 120 -9.55 -8.61 -15.65
CA ALA A 120 -9.62 -9.39 -14.40
C ALA A 120 -8.55 -8.97 -13.36
N LEU A 121 -7.55 -8.18 -13.77
CA LEU A 121 -6.41 -7.75 -12.94
C LEU A 121 -6.66 -6.41 -12.24
N ALA A 122 -7.71 -5.69 -12.63
CA ALA A 122 -8.15 -4.41 -12.06
C ALA A 122 -8.68 -4.52 -10.62
N ILE A 123 -9.02 -5.72 -10.15
CA ILE A 123 -9.63 -5.98 -8.84
C ILE A 123 -8.64 -6.76 -7.96
N TYR A 124 -7.47 -6.20 -7.65
CA TYR A 124 -6.49 -6.90 -6.81
C TYR A 124 -5.94 -6.04 -5.65
N PRO A 125 -6.14 -6.44 -4.37
CA PRO A 125 -5.66 -5.69 -3.20
C PRO A 125 -4.13 -5.70 -3.05
N PHE A 126 -3.52 -4.57 -2.64
CA PHE A 126 -2.06 -4.48 -2.44
C PHE A 126 -1.51 -5.41 -1.34
N ALA A 127 -2.36 -5.83 -0.38
CA ALA A 127 -1.96 -6.78 0.65
C ALA A 127 -1.49 -8.13 0.07
N ASP A 128 -2.07 -8.55 -1.06
CA ASP A 128 -1.66 -9.75 -1.77
C ASP A 128 -0.41 -9.50 -2.64
N ALA A 129 -0.27 -8.30 -3.20
CA ALA A 129 0.94 -7.89 -3.95
C ALA A 129 2.21 -7.97 -3.09
N ALA A 130 2.12 -7.69 -1.78
CA ALA A 130 3.22 -7.83 -0.83
C ALA A 130 3.86 -9.23 -0.80
N ARG A 131 3.07 -10.29 -0.98
CA ARG A 131 3.60 -11.65 -1.10
C ARG A 131 4.40 -11.83 -2.37
N GLY A 132 4.00 -11.19 -3.46
CA GLY A 132 4.77 -11.20 -4.70
C GLY A 132 6.09 -10.42 -4.59
N PHE A 133 6.07 -9.30 -3.87
CA PHE A 133 7.24 -8.46 -3.67
C PHE A 133 8.38 -9.16 -2.91
N GLN A 134 8.08 -10.09 -1.99
CA GLN A 134 9.12 -10.83 -1.25
C GLN A 134 10.09 -11.60 -2.18
N HIS A 135 9.64 -11.96 -3.38
CA HIS A 135 10.41 -12.72 -4.38
C HIS A 135 10.96 -11.83 -5.50
N LEU A 136 10.50 -10.58 -5.61
CA LEU A 136 10.75 -9.72 -6.76
C LEU A 136 12.24 -9.39 -6.93
N ALA A 137 12.93 -9.01 -5.85
CA ALA A 137 14.35 -8.68 -5.90
C ALA A 137 15.21 -9.88 -6.38
N ALA A 138 14.95 -11.08 -5.83
CA ALA A 138 15.65 -12.30 -6.20
C ALA A 138 15.35 -12.71 -7.66
N LEU A 139 14.09 -12.61 -8.10
CA LEU A 139 13.70 -12.89 -9.48
C LEU A 139 14.30 -11.87 -10.46
N ARG A 140 14.37 -10.59 -10.09
CA ARG A 140 15.01 -9.54 -10.89
C ARG A 140 16.49 -9.83 -11.10
N GLN A 141 17.18 -10.28 -10.05
CA GLN A 141 18.56 -10.75 -10.16
C GLN A 141 18.66 -11.99 -11.04
N ALA A 142 17.76 -12.97 -10.86
CA ALA A 142 17.76 -14.21 -11.64
C ALA A 142 17.53 -13.96 -13.14
N VAL A 143 16.60 -13.07 -13.52
CA VAL A 143 16.39 -12.63 -14.92
C VAL A 143 17.67 -12.01 -15.47
N ARG A 144 18.27 -11.04 -14.75
CA ARG A 144 19.49 -10.35 -15.19
C ARG A 144 20.68 -11.30 -15.36
N ALA A 145 20.83 -12.24 -14.43
CA ALA A 145 21.92 -13.21 -14.44
C ALA A 145 21.66 -14.39 -15.38
N ARG A 146 20.45 -14.53 -15.94
CA ARG A 146 19.97 -15.73 -16.64
C ARG A 146 20.14 -16.99 -15.77
N GLN A 147 19.75 -16.89 -14.52
CA GLN A 147 19.84 -17.97 -13.55
C GLN A 147 18.51 -18.74 -13.47
N ARG A 148 18.59 -20.08 -13.47
CA ARG A 148 17.41 -20.92 -13.24
C ARG A 148 16.88 -20.76 -11.82
N VAL A 149 15.56 -20.83 -11.68
CA VAL A 149 14.89 -20.76 -10.38
C VAL A 149 13.95 -21.94 -10.23
N GLN A 150 13.74 -22.36 -8.99
CA GLN A 150 12.67 -23.26 -8.63
C GLN A 150 11.62 -22.45 -7.85
N VAL A 151 10.37 -22.53 -8.30
CA VAL A 151 9.24 -21.88 -7.63
C VAL A 151 8.27 -22.93 -7.10
N THR A 152 7.64 -22.61 -5.98
CA THR A 152 6.55 -23.41 -5.40
C THR A 152 5.27 -22.59 -5.45
N ILE A 153 4.20 -23.19 -5.97
CA ILE A 153 2.86 -22.60 -6.08
C ILE A 153 1.87 -23.64 -5.57
N GLY A 154 1.24 -23.37 -4.42
CA GLY A 154 0.49 -24.40 -3.69
C GLY A 154 1.38 -25.59 -3.34
N ASP A 155 0.96 -26.80 -3.72
CA ASP A 155 1.73 -28.04 -3.53
C ASP A 155 2.62 -28.40 -4.73
N GLN A 156 2.64 -27.58 -5.78
CA GLN A 156 3.37 -27.85 -7.00
C GLN A 156 4.70 -27.09 -7.01
N THR A 157 5.74 -27.75 -7.55
CA THR A 157 7.06 -27.14 -7.72
C THR A 157 7.48 -27.22 -9.18
N ALA A 158 7.96 -26.12 -9.74
CA ALA A 158 8.41 -26.03 -11.12
C ALA A 158 9.80 -25.40 -11.23
N THR A 159 10.63 -25.94 -12.14
CA THR A 159 11.91 -25.34 -12.50
C THR A 159 11.72 -24.44 -13.72
N LEU A 160 12.15 -23.20 -13.60
CA LEU A 160 11.90 -22.15 -14.56
C LEU A 160 13.19 -21.49 -15.03
N ARG A 161 13.17 -21.08 -16.30
CA ARG A 161 14.08 -20.06 -16.84
C ARG A 161 13.35 -18.72 -16.82
N PRO A 162 13.61 -17.85 -15.85
CA PRO A 162 12.94 -16.56 -15.76
C PRO A 162 13.39 -15.66 -16.91
N LEU A 163 12.45 -15.16 -17.72
CA LEU A 163 12.75 -14.40 -18.95
C LEU A 163 12.46 -12.91 -18.80
N ARG A 164 11.35 -12.58 -18.15
CA ARG A 164 10.93 -11.19 -17.96
C ARG A 164 10.02 -11.07 -16.74
N LEU A 165 10.15 -9.94 -16.06
CA LEU A 165 9.19 -9.48 -15.06
C LEU A 165 8.42 -8.31 -15.66
N ASP A 166 7.09 -8.40 -15.63
CA ASP A 166 6.20 -7.34 -16.08
C ASP A 166 5.38 -6.83 -14.90
N TYR A 167 5.26 -5.51 -14.82
CA TYR A 167 4.45 -4.83 -13.82
C TYR A 167 3.16 -4.33 -14.46
N TRP A 168 2.04 -4.77 -13.91
CA TRP A 168 0.70 -4.47 -14.42
C TRP A 168 -0.06 -3.54 -13.47
N GLY A 169 0.63 -2.55 -12.90
CA GLY A 169 0.05 -1.55 -12.00
C GLY A 169 -0.24 -2.04 -10.57
N ARG A 170 -0.62 -3.31 -10.38
CA ARG A 170 -0.89 -3.90 -9.04
C ARG A 170 -0.36 -5.31 -8.84
N LEU A 171 0.10 -5.95 -9.92
CA LEU A 171 0.57 -7.32 -9.91
C LEU A 171 1.88 -7.40 -10.69
N TRP A 172 2.80 -8.21 -10.16
CA TRP A 172 3.97 -8.64 -10.90
C TRP A 172 3.72 -10.03 -11.49
N THR A 173 4.03 -10.18 -12.76
CA THR A 173 4.10 -11.49 -13.41
C THR A 173 5.52 -11.79 -13.84
N LEU A 174 5.85 -13.07 -13.83
CA LEU A 174 7.07 -13.63 -14.38
C LEU A 174 6.72 -14.44 -15.62
N THR A 175 7.12 -13.94 -16.79
CA THR A 175 7.17 -14.76 -17.99
C THR A 175 8.40 -15.66 -17.90
N ALA A 176 8.20 -16.97 -18.02
CA ALA A 176 9.29 -17.94 -17.94
C ALA A 176 9.07 -19.13 -18.86
N TRP A 177 10.17 -19.78 -19.25
CA TRP A 177 10.11 -21.13 -19.81
C TRP A 177 10.09 -22.14 -18.65
N ASN A 178 9.01 -22.93 -18.57
CA ASN A 178 8.86 -24.00 -17.60
C ASN A 178 9.57 -25.27 -18.09
N GLU A 179 10.67 -25.65 -17.45
CA GLU A 179 11.43 -26.84 -17.82
C GLU A 179 10.70 -28.13 -17.46
N THR A 180 9.90 -28.13 -16.39
CA THR A 180 9.08 -29.27 -15.97
C THR A 180 7.96 -29.53 -16.99
N GLY A 181 7.26 -28.47 -17.40
CA GLY A 181 6.12 -28.54 -18.31
C GLY A 181 6.46 -28.43 -19.80
N ARG A 182 7.71 -28.05 -20.14
CA ARG A 182 8.20 -27.77 -21.50
C ARG A 182 7.31 -26.81 -22.29
N ARG A 183 6.93 -25.70 -21.65
CA ARG A 183 6.08 -24.65 -22.24
C ARG A 183 6.45 -23.30 -21.64
N PHE A 184 5.94 -22.22 -22.23
CA PHE A 184 5.97 -20.91 -21.59
C PHE A 184 4.81 -20.79 -20.60
N ASP A 185 5.10 -20.17 -19.46
CA ASP A 185 4.11 -19.84 -18.44
C ASP A 185 4.28 -18.36 -18.03
N ASP A 186 3.15 -17.68 -17.79
CA ASP A 186 3.11 -16.41 -17.08
C ASP A 186 2.63 -16.66 -15.65
N LEU A 187 3.53 -16.46 -14.71
CA LEU A 187 3.30 -16.82 -13.32
C LEU A 187 3.17 -15.57 -12.47
N ARG A 188 2.13 -15.53 -11.65
CA ARG A 188 1.93 -14.41 -10.73
C ARG A 188 2.83 -14.58 -9.52
N LEU A 189 3.55 -13.53 -9.15
CA LEU A 189 4.53 -13.60 -8.05
C LEU A 189 3.86 -13.81 -6.69
N ASP A 190 2.66 -13.27 -6.49
CA ASP A 190 1.87 -13.38 -5.26
C ASP A 190 1.36 -14.80 -4.96
N GLN A 191 1.26 -15.65 -5.99
CA GLN A 191 0.91 -17.06 -5.86
C GLN A 191 2.12 -17.94 -5.52
N MET A 192 3.33 -17.40 -5.59
CA MET A 192 4.54 -18.12 -5.23
C MET A 192 4.63 -18.20 -3.70
N THR A 193 4.58 -19.42 -3.17
CA THR A 193 4.75 -19.72 -1.74
C THR A 193 6.20 -20.04 -1.39
N GLY A 194 7.04 -20.27 -2.41
CA GLY A 194 8.47 -20.51 -2.24
C GLY A 194 9.27 -20.18 -3.49
N LEU A 195 10.50 -19.70 -3.27
CA LEU A 195 11.47 -19.42 -4.32
C LEU A 195 12.85 -19.92 -3.89
N ARG A 196 13.51 -20.68 -4.78
CA ARG A 196 14.90 -21.12 -4.60
C ARG A 196 15.70 -20.83 -5.86
N LEU A 197 16.78 -20.06 -5.72
CA LEU A 197 17.75 -19.86 -6.79
C LEU A 197 18.54 -21.16 -7.00
N LEU A 198 18.62 -21.62 -8.24
CA LEU A 198 19.34 -22.85 -8.56
C LEU A 198 20.79 -22.54 -8.97
N PRO A 199 21.77 -23.40 -8.61
CA PRO A 199 23.12 -23.30 -9.13
C PRO A 199 23.10 -23.71 -10.61
N GLY A 200 22.96 -22.74 -11.50
CA GLY A 200 22.91 -23.01 -12.94
C GLY A 200 22.37 -21.83 -13.73
N LEU A 201 23.24 -21.21 -14.52
CA LEU A 201 22.81 -20.28 -15.54
C LEU A 201 22.20 -21.05 -16.71
N PHE A 202 21.41 -20.36 -17.52
CA PHE A 202 20.92 -20.85 -18.80
C PHE A 202 21.42 -19.93 -19.90
N VAL A 203 21.56 -20.50 -21.09
CA VAL A 203 21.83 -19.77 -22.33
C VAL A 203 20.55 -19.70 -23.14
N ASP A 204 20.53 -18.79 -24.12
CA ASP A 204 19.40 -18.69 -25.04
C ASP A 204 19.39 -19.94 -25.93
N GLU A 205 18.24 -20.61 -25.97
CA GLU A 205 18.00 -21.78 -26.81
C GLU A 205 16.74 -21.50 -27.65
N PRO A 206 16.76 -21.76 -28.97
CA PRO A 206 15.59 -21.57 -29.81
C PRO A 206 14.35 -22.29 -29.27
N GLY A 207 13.21 -21.62 -29.31
CA GLY A 207 11.94 -22.10 -28.77
C GLY A 207 11.77 -21.93 -27.25
N LYS A 208 12.75 -21.30 -26.57
CA LYS A 208 12.72 -21.08 -25.11
C LYS A 208 13.03 -19.63 -24.72
N THR A 209 13.22 -18.75 -25.70
CA THR A 209 13.58 -17.35 -25.46
C THR A 209 12.34 -16.46 -25.31
N LEU A 210 12.52 -15.26 -24.78
CA LEU A 210 11.46 -14.26 -24.72
C LEU A 210 10.95 -13.86 -26.11
N ALA A 211 11.81 -13.90 -27.13
CA ALA A 211 11.42 -13.63 -28.51
C ALA A 211 10.48 -14.70 -29.05
N ASP A 212 10.77 -15.98 -28.76
CA ASP A 212 9.91 -17.11 -29.15
C ASP A 212 8.54 -17.05 -28.48
N TYR A 213 8.49 -16.69 -27.19
CA TYR A 213 7.24 -16.45 -26.47
C TYR A 213 6.39 -15.37 -27.15
N ARG A 214 7.00 -14.24 -27.53
CA ARG A 214 6.29 -13.15 -28.21
C ARG A 214 5.83 -13.53 -29.61
N ALA A 215 6.59 -14.36 -30.33
CA ALA A 215 6.25 -14.81 -31.67
C ALA A 215 5.07 -15.79 -31.70
N GLY A 216 4.84 -16.54 -30.62
CA GLY A 216 3.71 -17.48 -30.49
C GLY A 216 2.44 -16.89 -29.89
N ALA A 217 2.45 -15.62 -29.47
CA ALA A 217 1.31 -14.92 -28.84
C ALA A 217 0.46 -14.10 -29.84
N VAL A 218 0.64 -14.32 -31.15
CA VAL A 218 -0.08 -13.66 -32.25
C VAL A 218 -1.06 -14.62 -32.92
#